data_AF-A0A452YKW7-F1
#
_entry.id   AF-A0A452YKW7-F1
#
_cell.length_a   1.000
_cell.length_b   1.000
_cell.length_c   1.000
_cell.angle_alpha   90.00
_cell.angle_beta   90.00
_cell.angle_gamma   90.00
#
_symmetry.space_group_name_H-M   'P 1'
#
loop_
_entity.id
_entity.type
_entity.pdbx_description
1 polymer ?
#
loop_
_entity_poly.entity_id
_entity_poly.type
_entity_poly.pdbx_seq_one_letter_code
_entity_poly.pdbx_strand_id
1 'polypeptide(L)'
;FQILSTRARKGVTINDIKVSVCTFGFDILYINGKPLLQEQLKVRREHLYNSFEEVPGVFQLATAITSNDLEEIQKFLDLSVNSSCEGLIIKTLDTDATYEPAKRSNNWLKLKKDYMDSVGDSLDLVPIAAFHGRGKRTGVYGSFLLACYDEHNEEYQTICNIGIFFVTLNYLNGESILYILHIYIIVGTGFSEQQLEERSTSLRSKVIKNPKAYYRFADTTDPDVWFEPSE
;
A
#
# COMPACT_ATOMS: atom_id res chain seq x y z
N PHE A 1 9.72 6.16 2.96
CA PHE A 1 9.14 5.51 4.15
C PHE A 1 10.19 5.05 5.18
N GLN A 2 11.17 4.21 4.83
CA GLN A 2 12.13 3.61 5.79
C GLN A 2 12.79 4.62 6.75
N ILE A 3 13.35 5.73 6.25
CA ILE A 3 13.96 6.79 7.08
C ILE A 3 12.99 7.31 8.18
N LEU A 4 11.72 7.54 7.84
CA LEU A 4 10.69 8.00 8.79
C LEU A 4 10.43 6.97 9.89
N SER A 5 10.49 5.68 9.58
CA SER A 5 10.26 4.59 10.53
C SER A 5 11.32 4.49 11.65
N THR A 6 12.48 5.14 11.46
CA THR A 6 13.54 5.24 12.48
C THR A 6 13.22 6.23 13.62
N ARG A 7 12.19 7.08 13.47
CA ARG A 7 11.81 8.03 14.53
C ARG A 7 11.29 7.29 15.76
N ALA A 8 11.73 7.75 16.93
CA ALA A 8 11.27 7.24 18.22
C ALA A 8 9.74 7.42 18.38
N ARG A 9 9.08 6.46 19.03
CA ARG A 9 7.61 6.35 19.08
C ARG A 9 6.95 6.90 20.35
N LYS A 10 7.71 7.07 21.43
CA LYS A 10 7.23 7.48 22.77
C LYS A 10 8.29 8.32 23.47
N GLY A 11 7.86 9.26 24.31
CA GLY A 11 8.77 10.06 25.16
C GLY A 11 9.76 10.96 24.42
N VAL A 12 9.45 11.36 23.19
CA VAL A 12 10.38 12.11 22.32
C VAL A 12 10.40 13.58 22.71
N THR A 13 11.58 14.13 23.04
CA THR A 13 11.74 15.59 23.18
C THR A 13 12.01 16.22 21.82
N ILE A 14 11.69 17.51 21.66
CA ILE A 14 11.85 18.22 20.37
C ILE A 14 13.33 18.23 19.94
N ASN A 15 14.26 18.34 20.89
CA ASN A 15 15.70 18.41 20.63
C ASN A 15 16.29 17.08 20.13
N ASP A 16 15.63 15.95 20.39
CA ASP A 16 16.08 14.62 19.97
C ASP A 16 15.62 14.25 18.53
N ILE A 17 14.85 15.13 17.87
CA ILE A 17 14.31 14.88 16.53
C ILE A 17 15.42 15.06 15.48
N LYS A 18 15.98 13.93 15.03
CA LYS A 18 16.99 13.89 13.95
C LYS A 18 16.40 13.86 12.53
N VAL A 19 15.14 13.47 12.38
CA VAL A 19 14.44 13.33 11.09
C VAL A 19 13.28 14.31 11.05
N SER A 20 13.45 15.37 10.26
CA SER A 20 12.40 16.34 9.93
C SER A 20 11.31 15.70 9.07
N VAL A 21 10.09 16.23 9.15
CA VAL A 21 8.91 15.71 8.44
C VAL A 21 8.09 16.87 7.90
N CYS A 22 7.78 16.85 6.60
CA CYS A 22 6.74 17.68 6.00
C CYS A 22 5.41 16.94 6.02
N THR A 23 4.33 17.64 6.37
CA THR A 23 2.96 17.11 6.38
C THR A 23 2.21 17.58 5.14
N PHE A 24 1.64 16.66 4.36
CA PHE A 24 0.84 17.00 3.17
C PHE A 24 -0.66 16.89 3.48
N GLY A 25 -1.35 18.02 3.57
CA GLY A 25 -2.80 18.12 3.81
C GLY A 25 -3.61 17.81 2.56
N PHE A 26 -4.56 16.87 2.65
CA PHE A 26 -5.32 16.34 1.49
C PHE A 26 -6.83 16.21 1.69
N ASP A 27 -7.34 16.46 2.90
CA ASP A 27 -8.77 16.47 3.26
C ASP A 27 -8.96 17.18 4.61
N ILE A 28 -10.19 17.61 4.91
CA ILE A 28 -10.57 18.19 6.21
C ILE A 28 -11.94 17.66 6.63
N LEU A 29 -12.02 17.03 7.79
CA LEU A 29 -13.21 16.29 8.23
C LEU A 29 -14.02 17.05 9.29
N TYR A 30 -13.44 18.09 9.88
CA TYR A 30 -14.02 18.87 10.96
C TYR A 30 -13.37 20.26 11.00
N ILE A 31 -14.14 21.32 11.21
CA ILE A 31 -13.65 22.69 11.33
C ILE A 31 -14.54 23.49 12.30
N ASN A 32 -13.94 24.21 13.25
CA ASN A 32 -14.61 25.21 14.11
C ASN A 32 -15.96 24.76 14.71
N GLY A 33 -16.06 23.53 15.21
CA GLY A 33 -17.30 22.96 15.77
C GLY A 33 -18.15 22.15 14.79
N LYS A 34 -17.96 22.33 13.48
CA LYS A 34 -18.75 21.71 12.41
C LYS A 34 -18.09 20.43 11.86
N PRO A 35 -18.76 19.26 11.92
CA PRO A 35 -18.34 18.08 11.17
C PRO A 35 -18.64 18.25 9.68
N LEU A 36 -17.71 17.82 8.83
CA LEU A 36 -17.81 17.93 7.36
C LEU A 36 -17.96 16.56 6.67
N LEU A 37 -18.16 15.47 7.42
CA LEU A 37 -18.16 14.11 6.86
C LEU A 37 -19.22 13.88 5.77
N GLN A 38 -20.38 14.54 5.89
CA GLN A 38 -21.49 14.45 4.93
C GLN A 38 -21.39 15.51 3.80
N GLU A 39 -20.38 16.38 3.83
CA GLU A 39 -20.12 17.36 2.78
C GLU A 39 -19.33 16.71 1.64
N GLN A 40 -19.57 17.13 0.40
CA GLN A 40 -18.82 16.63 -0.77
C GLN A 40 -17.35 17.07 -0.71
N LEU A 41 -16.45 16.28 -1.33
CA LEU A 41 -15.00 16.54 -1.29
C LEU A 41 -14.66 17.96 -1.75
N LYS A 42 -15.37 18.51 -2.74
CA LYS A 42 -15.20 19.90 -3.19
C LYS A 42 -15.31 20.91 -2.05
N VAL A 43 -16.40 20.84 -1.28
CA VAL A 43 -16.68 21.74 -0.14
C VAL A 43 -15.63 21.55 0.96
N ARG A 44 -15.21 20.31 1.24
CA ARG A 44 -14.12 20.03 2.18
C ARG A 44 -12.79 20.62 1.68
N ARG A 45 -12.47 20.49 0.39
CA ARG A 45 -11.25 21.04 -0.21
C ARG A 45 -11.21 22.56 -0.13
N GLU A 46 -12.33 23.24 -0.39
CA GLU A 46 -12.47 24.69 -0.21
C GLU A 46 -12.24 25.10 1.25
N HIS A 47 -12.82 24.38 2.22
CA HIS A 47 -12.51 24.59 3.64
C HIS A 47 -11.03 24.37 3.97
N LEU A 48 -10.40 23.31 3.44
CA LEU A 48 -8.99 23.01 3.67
C LEU A 48 -8.09 24.15 3.16
N TYR A 49 -8.28 24.57 1.92
CA TYR A 49 -7.43 25.60 1.29
C TYR A 49 -7.62 26.99 1.93
N ASN A 50 -8.82 27.29 2.43
CA ASN A 50 -9.10 28.54 3.14
C ASN A 50 -8.66 28.55 4.62
N SER A 51 -8.22 27.41 5.18
CA SER A 51 -7.92 27.27 6.62
C SER A 51 -6.43 27.10 6.95
N PHE A 52 -5.59 26.85 5.96
CA PHE A 52 -4.16 26.57 6.17
C PHE A 52 -3.29 27.28 5.13
N GLU A 53 -2.22 27.90 5.59
CA GLU A 53 -1.15 28.45 4.75
C GLU A 53 -0.02 27.42 4.60
N GLU A 54 0.57 27.33 3.42
CA GLU A 54 1.69 26.42 3.17
C GLU A 54 3.02 26.97 3.70
N VAL A 55 3.74 26.13 4.44
CA VAL A 55 5.10 26.39 4.95
C VAL A 55 6.03 25.30 4.37
N PRO A 56 6.86 25.63 3.36
CA PRO A 56 7.70 24.66 2.67
C PRO A 56 8.53 23.78 3.62
N GLY A 57 8.46 22.46 3.42
CA GLY A 57 9.17 21.49 4.26
C GLY A 57 8.55 21.21 5.64
N VAL A 58 7.46 21.87 6.02
CA VAL A 58 6.76 21.67 7.31
C VAL A 58 5.30 21.26 7.10
N PHE A 59 4.53 22.07 6.39
CA PHE A 59 3.14 21.79 6.04
C PHE A 59 2.87 22.29 4.62
N GLN A 60 2.38 21.43 3.76
CA GLN A 60 2.03 21.75 2.38
C GLN A 60 0.68 21.13 2.04
N LEU A 61 -0.01 21.65 1.04
CA LEU A 61 -1.18 21.00 0.48
C LEU A 61 -0.69 19.90 -0.49
N ALA A 62 -1.42 18.79 -0.53
CA ALA A 62 -1.09 17.72 -1.45
C ALA A 62 -1.38 18.17 -2.90
N THR A 63 -0.35 18.15 -3.75
CA THR A 63 -0.44 18.49 -5.18
C THR A 63 -1.57 17.70 -5.83
N ALA A 64 -2.43 18.41 -6.58
CA ALA A 64 -3.58 17.79 -7.21
C ALA A 64 -4.04 18.49 -8.48
N ILE A 65 -4.61 17.70 -9.38
CA ILE A 65 -5.35 18.16 -10.56
C ILE A 65 -6.84 17.81 -10.44
N THR A 66 -7.65 18.36 -11.34
CA THR A 66 -9.08 18.06 -11.46
C THR A 66 -9.38 17.93 -12.94
N SER A 67 -9.48 16.70 -13.43
CA SER A 67 -9.57 16.39 -14.86
C SER A 67 -10.38 15.12 -15.10
N ASN A 68 -10.83 14.94 -16.35
CA ASN A 68 -11.40 13.72 -16.89
C ASN A 68 -10.64 13.22 -18.13
N ASP A 69 -9.55 13.89 -18.53
CA ASP A 69 -8.69 13.46 -19.64
C ASP A 69 -7.65 12.44 -19.17
N LEU A 70 -7.61 11.29 -19.86
CA LEU A 70 -6.65 10.23 -19.59
C LEU A 70 -5.20 10.66 -19.86
N GLU A 71 -4.94 11.55 -20.83
CA GLU A 71 -3.56 12.00 -21.08
C GLU A 71 -3.04 12.90 -19.96
N GLU A 72 -3.84 13.85 -19.46
CA GLU A 72 -3.50 14.65 -18.28
C GLU A 72 -3.26 13.79 -17.04
N ILE A 73 -4.11 12.79 -16.81
CA ILE A 73 -3.98 11.84 -15.70
C ILE A 73 -2.66 11.05 -15.81
N GLN A 74 -2.30 10.57 -17.01
CA GLN A 74 -1.04 9.86 -17.24
C GLN A 74 0.19 10.76 -17.03
N LYS A 75 0.17 11.98 -17.59
CA LYS A 75 1.23 12.99 -17.40
C LYS A 75 1.42 13.30 -15.91
N PHE A 76 0.33 13.36 -15.14
CA PHE A 76 0.36 13.58 -13.70
C PHE A 76 0.86 12.35 -12.92
N LEU A 77 0.56 11.12 -13.38
CA LEU A 77 1.12 9.88 -12.81
C LEU A 77 2.64 9.87 -12.94
N ASP A 78 3.18 10.12 -14.13
CA ASP A 78 4.62 10.13 -14.35
C ASP A 78 5.32 11.27 -13.58
N LEU A 79 4.69 12.44 -13.48
CA LEU A 79 5.18 13.54 -12.63
C LEU A 79 5.20 13.16 -11.15
N SER A 80 4.19 12.44 -10.65
CA SER A 80 4.15 11.97 -9.25
C SER A 80 5.30 11.02 -8.94
N VAL A 81 5.59 10.06 -9.83
CA VAL A 81 6.67 9.08 -9.67
C VAL A 81 8.04 9.76 -9.73
N ASN A 82 8.25 10.65 -10.70
CA ASN A 82 9.46 11.46 -10.78
C ASN A 82 9.66 12.35 -9.54
N SER A 83 8.57 12.72 -8.85
CA SER A 83 8.57 13.44 -7.57
C SER A 83 8.69 12.54 -6.34
N SER A 84 9.20 11.31 -6.49
CA SER A 84 9.37 10.31 -5.42
C SER A 84 8.07 9.89 -4.70
N CYS A 85 6.93 9.96 -5.40
CA CYS A 85 5.65 9.45 -4.93
C CYS A 85 5.36 8.08 -5.55
N GLU A 86 4.58 7.24 -4.87
CA GLU A 86 4.21 5.89 -5.31
C GLU A 86 3.16 5.89 -6.44
N GLY A 87 2.47 7.01 -6.63
CA GLY A 87 1.39 7.16 -7.60
C GLY A 87 0.31 8.11 -7.11
N LEU A 88 -0.94 7.79 -7.44
CA LEU A 88 -2.08 8.68 -7.45
C LEU A 88 -3.30 8.16 -6.63
N ILE A 89 -3.82 8.93 -5.67
CA ILE A 89 -5.17 8.73 -5.10
C ILE A 89 -6.17 9.50 -5.96
N ILE A 90 -6.93 8.78 -6.75
CA ILE A 90 -8.11 9.25 -7.47
C ILE A 90 -9.28 9.35 -6.47
N LYS A 91 -10.00 10.47 -6.45
CA LYS A 91 -11.23 10.69 -5.67
C LYS A 91 -12.36 11.25 -6.54
N THR A 92 -13.60 10.87 -6.26
CA THR A 92 -14.78 11.60 -6.74
C THR A 92 -14.86 12.98 -6.07
N LEU A 93 -15.32 14.00 -6.80
CA LEU A 93 -15.31 15.39 -6.33
C LEU A 93 -16.67 15.88 -5.81
N ASP A 94 -17.73 15.66 -6.58
CA ASP A 94 -19.08 16.23 -6.37
C ASP A 94 -20.18 15.18 -6.12
N THR A 95 -20.10 14.03 -6.79
CA THR A 95 -21.06 12.91 -6.65
C THR A 95 -20.48 11.81 -5.79
N ASP A 96 -21.24 11.32 -4.80
CA ASP A 96 -20.81 10.29 -3.84
C ASP A 96 -19.41 10.54 -3.25
N ALA A 97 -19.08 11.80 -2.98
CA ALA A 97 -17.75 12.26 -2.57
C ALA A 97 -17.65 12.54 -1.05
N THR A 98 -18.64 12.08 -0.27
CA THR A 98 -18.67 12.18 1.19
C THR A 98 -17.58 11.32 1.85
N TYR A 99 -17.28 11.59 3.13
CA TYR A 99 -16.33 10.81 3.90
C TYR A 99 -17.07 9.83 4.82
N GLU A 100 -17.00 8.54 4.50
CA GLU A 100 -17.71 7.48 5.21
C GLU A 100 -16.73 6.61 6.04
N PRO A 101 -16.58 6.85 7.36
CA PRO A 101 -15.67 6.05 8.20
C PRO A 101 -16.04 4.56 8.18
N ALA A 102 -15.02 3.71 8.20
CA ALA A 102 -15.12 2.24 8.17
C ALA A 102 -15.80 1.61 6.93
N LYS A 103 -16.31 2.40 5.96
CA LYS A 103 -16.84 1.90 4.69
C LYS A 103 -15.74 1.92 3.63
N ARG A 104 -15.48 0.77 3.00
CA ARG A 104 -14.57 0.65 1.87
C ARG A 104 -15.35 0.91 0.57
N SER A 105 -15.53 2.19 0.22
CA SER A 105 -16.18 2.61 -1.02
C SER A 105 -15.19 2.71 -2.19
N ASN A 106 -15.71 2.78 -3.41
CA ASN A 106 -14.92 3.01 -4.63
C ASN A 106 -14.65 4.50 -4.88
N ASN A 107 -15.08 5.38 -3.97
CA ASN A 107 -14.97 6.83 -4.10
C ASN A 107 -13.51 7.29 -4.13
N TRP A 108 -12.60 6.48 -3.55
CA TRP A 108 -11.15 6.73 -3.46
C TRP A 108 -10.40 5.53 -4.08
N LEU A 109 -9.90 5.68 -5.31
CA LEU A 109 -9.09 4.67 -5.99
C LEU A 109 -7.60 4.98 -5.83
N LYS A 110 -6.76 3.95 -5.82
CA LYS A 110 -5.30 4.08 -5.86
C LYS A 110 -4.83 3.63 -7.23
N LEU A 111 -4.14 4.48 -7.95
CA LEU A 111 -3.48 4.19 -9.22
C LEU A 111 -1.96 4.29 -8.98
N LYS A 112 -1.21 3.26 -9.35
CA LYS A 112 0.25 3.19 -9.18
C LYS A 112 0.90 2.82 -10.49
N LYS A 113 2.20 3.07 -10.61
CA LYS A 113 2.97 2.63 -11.78
C LYS A 113 2.98 1.11 -11.90
N ASP A 114 3.14 0.42 -10.78
CA ASP A 114 3.17 -1.04 -10.64
C ASP A 114 1.89 -1.78 -11.09
N TYR A 115 0.82 -1.05 -11.46
CA TYR A 115 -0.40 -1.64 -12.06
C TYR A 115 -0.40 -1.58 -13.59
N MET A 116 0.63 -1.03 -14.21
CA MET A 116 0.84 -1.08 -15.66
C MET A 116 1.72 -2.28 -15.98
N ASP A 117 1.22 -3.20 -16.82
CA ASP A 117 1.84 -4.52 -17.11
C ASP A 117 3.30 -4.48 -17.62
N SER A 118 3.80 -3.30 -17.98
CA SER A 118 5.14 -3.06 -18.52
C SER A 118 6.08 -2.27 -17.58
N VAL A 119 5.64 -1.88 -16.37
CA VAL A 119 6.42 -0.99 -15.48
C VAL A 119 6.35 -1.38 -14.01
N GLY A 120 7.31 -2.21 -13.58
CA GLY A 120 7.58 -2.52 -12.17
C GLY A 120 8.73 -3.51 -12.04
N ASP A 121 9.40 -3.54 -10.88
CA ASP A 121 10.41 -4.55 -10.59
C ASP A 121 9.73 -5.89 -10.24
N SER A 122 9.84 -6.86 -11.14
CA SER A 122 9.37 -8.23 -10.92
C SER A 122 10.49 -9.11 -10.37
N LEU A 123 10.23 -9.84 -9.28
CA LEU A 123 11.15 -10.83 -8.71
C LEU A 123 10.49 -12.20 -8.67
N ASP A 124 11.18 -13.20 -9.23
CA ASP A 124 10.85 -14.60 -9.03
C ASP A 124 11.41 -15.05 -7.67
N LEU A 125 10.53 -15.54 -6.79
CA LEU A 125 10.87 -15.88 -5.40
C LEU A 125 10.24 -17.21 -5.00
N VAL A 126 11.02 -18.05 -4.31
CA VAL A 126 10.63 -19.40 -3.90
C VAL A 126 9.89 -19.36 -2.55
N PRO A 127 8.71 -19.98 -2.42
CA PRO A 127 8.01 -20.08 -1.14
C PRO A 127 8.67 -21.12 -0.22
N ILE A 128 9.35 -20.67 0.84
CA ILE A 128 10.05 -21.56 1.79
C ILE A 128 9.28 -21.81 3.09
N ALA A 129 8.27 -20.98 3.41
CA ALA A 129 7.41 -21.17 4.58
C ALA A 129 6.02 -20.55 4.41
N ALA A 130 5.10 -20.85 5.32
CA ALA A 130 3.75 -20.31 5.37
C ALA A 130 3.25 -20.05 6.80
N PHE A 131 2.24 -19.19 6.87
CA PHE A 131 1.48 -18.89 8.09
C PHE A 131 0.04 -19.38 7.93
N HIS A 132 -0.56 -19.96 8.95
CA HIS A 132 -1.94 -20.44 8.90
C HIS A 132 -2.95 -19.29 8.79
N GLY A 133 -3.95 -19.47 7.92
CA GLY A 133 -5.05 -18.54 7.78
C GLY A 133 -5.92 -18.50 9.03
N ARG A 134 -6.37 -17.31 9.41
CA ARG A 134 -7.23 -17.07 10.59
C ARG A 134 -8.64 -16.69 10.15
N GLY A 135 -9.64 -17.00 10.97
CA GLY A 135 -11.05 -16.66 10.73
C GLY A 135 -11.61 -17.40 9.51
N LYS A 136 -12.14 -16.68 8.51
CA LYS A 136 -12.67 -17.27 7.26
C LYS A 136 -11.67 -18.13 6.49
N ARG A 137 -10.37 -17.96 6.72
CA ARG A 137 -9.27 -18.69 6.04
C ARG A 137 -8.69 -19.84 6.87
N THR A 138 -9.40 -20.28 7.89
CA THR A 138 -8.98 -21.44 8.71
C THR A 138 -8.98 -22.70 7.85
N GLY A 139 -7.84 -23.40 7.78
CA GLY A 139 -7.65 -24.61 6.95
C GLY A 139 -6.79 -24.41 5.69
N VAL A 140 -6.53 -23.17 5.29
CA VAL A 140 -5.57 -22.80 4.23
C VAL A 140 -4.43 -21.96 4.80
N TYR A 141 -3.38 -21.70 4.02
CA TYR A 141 -2.34 -20.75 4.41
C TYR A 141 -2.82 -19.31 4.16
N GLY A 142 -2.59 -18.43 5.14
CA GLY A 142 -3.00 -17.03 5.11
C GLY A 142 -1.99 -16.11 4.44
N SER A 143 -0.72 -16.50 4.44
CA SER A 143 0.37 -15.85 3.71
C SER A 143 1.59 -16.80 3.59
N PHE A 144 2.49 -16.48 2.65
CA PHE A 144 3.69 -17.24 2.32
C PHE A 144 4.95 -16.39 2.51
N LEU A 145 5.98 -16.98 3.13
CA LEU A 145 7.32 -16.40 3.25
C LEU A 145 8.14 -16.78 2.01
N LEU A 146 8.57 -15.78 1.26
CA LEU A 146 9.26 -15.94 -0.02
C LEU A 146 10.74 -15.59 0.12
N ALA A 147 11.60 -16.34 -0.57
CA ALA A 147 13.05 -16.18 -0.55
C ALA A 147 13.64 -16.14 -1.96
N CYS A 148 14.75 -15.40 -2.10
CA CYS A 148 15.61 -15.45 -3.28
C CYS A 148 16.76 -16.45 -3.02
N TYR A 149 17.29 -17.08 -4.07
CA TYR A 149 18.47 -17.91 -3.97
C TYR A 149 19.74 -17.08 -4.16
N ASP A 150 20.68 -17.18 -3.22
CA ASP A 150 22.01 -16.57 -3.29
C ASP A 150 23.03 -17.61 -3.76
N GLU A 151 23.43 -17.52 -5.03
CA GLU A 151 24.41 -18.40 -5.65
C GLU A 151 25.80 -18.34 -4.99
N HIS A 152 26.15 -17.26 -4.28
CA HIS A 152 27.47 -17.11 -3.66
C HIS A 152 27.60 -17.87 -2.35
N ASN A 153 26.50 -18.02 -1.61
CA ASN A 153 26.47 -18.71 -0.32
C ASN A 153 25.70 -20.05 -0.37
N GLU A 154 25.07 -20.38 -1.51
CA GLU A 154 24.19 -21.54 -1.71
C GLU A 154 22.99 -21.55 -0.73
N GLU A 155 22.41 -20.38 -0.49
CA GLU A 155 21.42 -20.13 0.57
C GLU A 155 20.15 -19.44 0.06
N TYR A 156 19.00 -19.73 0.69
CA TYR A 156 17.74 -19.03 0.45
C TYR A 156 17.56 -17.89 1.45
N GLN A 157 17.59 -16.64 0.97
CA GLN A 157 17.42 -15.44 1.77
C GLN A 157 15.99 -14.89 1.69
N THR A 158 15.30 -14.75 2.82
CA THR A 158 13.92 -14.24 2.85
C THR A 158 13.83 -12.78 2.40
N ILE A 159 12.94 -12.51 1.45
CA ILE A 159 12.70 -11.16 0.92
C ILE A 159 11.41 -10.56 1.47
N CYS A 160 10.29 -11.31 1.43
CA CYS A 160 8.98 -10.77 1.77
C CYS A 160 7.98 -11.85 2.25
N ASN A 161 6.85 -11.39 2.79
CA ASN A 161 5.73 -12.24 3.19
C ASN A 161 4.46 -11.77 2.44
N ILE A 162 3.87 -12.62 1.60
CA ILE A 162 2.73 -12.27 0.74
C ILE A 162 1.48 -13.05 1.15
N GLY A 163 0.40 -12.33 1.44
CA GLY A 163 -0.93 -12.88 1.71
C GLY A 163 -1.99 -12.28 0.79
N ILE A 164 -3.24 -12.18 1.25
CA ILE A 164 -4.28 -11.42 0.53
C ILE A 164 -4.04 -9.93 0.73
N PHE A 165 -4.02 -9.18 -0.37
CA PHE A 165 -4.25 -7.75 -0.37
C PHE A 165 -5.28 -7.40 -1.45
N PHE A 166 -6.52 -7.11 -1.04
CA PHE A 166 -7.54 -6.62 -1.96
C PHE A 166 -7.13 -5.24 -2.48
N VAL A 167 -6.96 -5.11 -3.80
CA VAL A 167 -7.13 -3.87 -4.55
C VAL A 167 -8.04 -4.21 -5.74
N THR A 168 -9.32 -3.84 -5.63
CA THR A 168 -10.25 -3.95 -6.76
C THR A 168 -10.11 -2.71 -7.62
N LEU A 169 -9.36 -2.82 -8.73
CA LEU A 169 -9.39 -1.84 -9.80
C LEU A 169 -10.63 -2.13 -10.66
N ASN A 170 -11.73 -1.44 -10.40
CA ASN A 170 -12.84 -1.37 -11.35
C ASN A 170 -12.57 -0.20 -12.29
N TYR A 171 -12.55 -0.45 -13.60
CA TYR A 171 -12.57 0.60 -14.61
C TYR A 171 -13.88 1.40 -14.48
N LEU A 172 -13.80 2.65 -14.02
CA LEU A 172 -14.93 3.57 -13.97
C LEU A 172 -15.16 4.17 -15.37
N ASN A 173 -15.93 3.46 -16.20
CA ASN A 173 -16.52 4.04 -17.40
C ASN A 173 -17.70 4.95 -16.99
N GLY A 174 -17.49 6.27 -16.99
CA GLY A 174 -18.60 7.25 -16.92
C GLY A 174 -18.27 8.60 -16.30
N GLU A 175 -18.24 9.64 -17.14
CA GLU A 175 -18.55 11.09 -16.95
C GLU A 175 -18.15 11.83 -15.64
N SER A 176 -17.37 11.22 -14.75
CA SER A 176 -17.10 11.74 -13.41
C SER A 176 -15.78 12.50 -13.36
N ILE A 177 -15.83 13.75 -12.90
CA ILE A 177 -14.64 14.60 -12.70
C ILE A 177 -13.77 14.00 -11.59
N LEU A 178 -12.49 13.80 -11.88
CA LEU A 178 -11.55 13.04 -11.06
C LEU A 178 -10.56 13.98 -10.36
N TYR A 179 -10.46 13.87 -9.03
CA TYR A 179 -9.48 14.60 -8.22
C TYR A 179 -8.32 13.68 -7.83
N ILE A 180 -7.07 14.13 -7.98
CA ILE A 180 -5.92 13.21 -7.91
C ILE A 180 -4.82 13.71 -6.97
N LEU A 181 -4.37 12.90 -6.02
CA LEU A 181 -3.32 13.23 -5.01
C LEU A 181 -2.10 12.30 -5.10
N HIS A 182 -0.93 12.70 -4.63
CA HIS A 182 0.22 11.80 -4.51
C HIS A 182 0.13 10.75 -3.37
N ILE A 183 0.68 9.53 -3.57
CA ILE A 183 0.80 8.43 -2.58
C ILE A 183 2.25 8.29 -2.07
N TYR A 184 2.46 7.82 -0.82
CA TYR A 184 3.79 7.60 -0.19
C TYR A 184 3.93 6.27 0.61
N ILE A 185 3.14 5.22 0.38
CA ILE A 185 2.89 4.17 1.40
C ILE A 185 3.70 2.87 1.21
N ILE A 186 3.83 2.37 -0.02
CA ILE A 186 4.22 0.99 -0.38
C ILE A 186 3.12 -0.04 -0.03
N VAL A 187 2.51 -0.65 -1.06
CA VAL A 187 1.65 -1.84 -0.95
C VAL A 187 1.84 -2.74 -2.18
N GLY A 188 2.53 -3.86 -2.04
CA GLY A 188 2.55 -4.91 -3.07
C GLY A 188 1.17 -5.56 -3.23
N THR A 189 0.86 -6.02 -4.44
CA THR A 189 -0.35 -6.81 -4.70
C THR A 189 -0.28 -8.17 -3.98
N GLY A 190 -1.43 -8.69 -3.58
CA GLY A 190 -1.52 -9.98 -2.89
C GLY A 190 -2.37 -10.99 -3.65
N PHE A 191 -2.35 -12.24 -3.20
CA PHE A 191 -3.11 -13.33 -3.82
C PHE A 191 -4.63 -13.15 -3.66
N SER A 192 -5.39 -13.64 -4.64
CA SER A 192 -6.83 -13.89 -4.49
C SER A 192 -7.10 -15.07 -3.53
N GLU A 193 -8.35 -15.22 -3.07
CA GLU A 193 -8.72 -16.35 -2.19
C GLU A 193 -8.50 -17.70 -2.89
N GLN A 194 -8.87 -17.82 -4.17
CA GLN A 194 -8.63 -19.01 -4.99
C GLN A 194 -7.13 -19.31 -5.15
N GLN A 195 -6.31 -18.30 -5.46
CA GLN A 195 -4.85 -18.48 -5.60
C GLN A 195 -4.19 -18.94 -4.30
N LEU A 196 -4.67 -18.47 -3.13
CA LEU A 196 -4.19 -18.99 -1.84
C LEU A 196 -4.58 -20.45 -1.62
N GLU A 197 -5.79 -20.86 -2.00
CA GLU A 197 -6.26 -22.25 -1.84
C GLU A 197 -5.52 -23.21 -2.78
N GLU A 198 -5.32 -22.82 -4.03
CA GLU A 198 -4.52 -23.57 -5.02
C GLU A 198 -3.06 -23.72 -4.56
N ARG A 199 -2.39 -22.63 -4.19
CA ARG A 199 -1.01 -22.69 -3.66
C ARG A 199 -0.93 -23.47 -2.34
N SER A 200 -1.91 -23.34 -1.45
CA SER A 200 -1.98 -24.14 -0.22
C SER A 200 -2.10 -25.63 -0.53
N THR A 201 -2.85 -26.00 -1.57
CA THR A 201 -3.05 -27.39 -1.96
C THR A 201 -1.79 -27.97 -2.61
N SER A 202 -1.13 -27.24 -3.51
CA SER A 202 0.14 -27.66 -4.12
C SER A 202 1.25 -27.84 -3.06
N LEU A 203 1.46 -26.82 -2.22
CA LEU A 203 2.58 -26.78 -1.26
C LEU A 203 2.41 -27.75 -0.08
N ARG A 204 1.19 -28.26 0.21
CA ARG A 204 0.97 -29.32 1.23
C ARG A 204 1.82 -30.57 0.99
N SER A 205 2.10 -30.92 -0.26
CA SER A 205 2.96 -32.07 -0.62
C SER A 205 4.45 -31.85 -0.33
N LYS A 206 4.86 -30.59 -0.20
CA LYS A 206 6.24 -30.12 -0.04
C LYS A 206 6.58 -29.76 1.43
N VAL A 207 5.68 -30.04 2.38
CA VAL A 207 5.86 -29.65 3.80
C VAL A 207 7.01 -30.41 4.45
N ILE A 208 7.90 -29.68 5.12
CA ILE A 208 9.01 -30.21 5.91
C ILE A 208 8.85 -29.86 7.39
N LYS A 209 9.39 -30.70 8.27
CA LYS A 209 9.21 -30.56 9.73
C LYS A 209 9.98 -29.38 10.35
N ASN A 210 11.15 -29.07 9.79
CA ASN A 210 12.08 -28.05 10.30
C ASN A 210 12.64 -27.26 9.11
N PRO A 211 13.04 -25.99 9.28
CA PRO A 211 13.76 -25.23 8.24
C PRO A 211 15.07 -25.92 7.85
N LYS A 212 15.51 -25.74 6.61
CA LYS A 212 16.81 -26.23 6.13
C LYS A 212 17.94 -25.34 6.67
N ALA A 213 19.11 -25.93 6.87
CA ALA A 213 20.29 -25.21 7.39
C ALA A 213 20.77 -24.07 6.49
N TYR A 214 20.42 -24.10 5.19
CA TYR A 214 20.70 -23.08 4.19
C TYR A 214 19.55 -22.05 4.02
N TYR A 215 18.57 -22.03 4.92
CA TYR A 215 17.58 -20.93 4.98
C TYR A 215 18.11 -19.78 5.83
N ARG A 216 17.95 -18.55 5.36
CA ARG A 216 18.26 -17.31 6.07
C ARG A 216 17.00 -16.49 6.22
N PHE A 217 16.47 -16.48 7.43
CA PHE A 217 15.26 -15.75 7.84
C PHE A 217 15.56 -15.00 9.14
N ALA A 218 14.82 -13.92 9.42
CA ALA A 218 15.00 -13.15 10.64
C ALA A 218 14.47 -13.91 11.87
N ASP A 219 15.20 -13.88 12.99
CA ASP A 219 14.82 -14.56 14.25
C ASP A 219 13.44 -14.14 14.80
N THR A 220 12.92 -12.98 14.37
CA THR A 220 11.59 -12.48 14.70
C THR A 220 10.46 -13.14 13.88
N THR A 221 10.79 -14.00 12.93
CA THR A 221 9.86 -14.65 12.01
C THR A 221 9.68 -16.10 12.45
N ASP A 222 8.46 -16.44 12.87
CA ASP A 222 8.09 -17.78 13.35
C ASP A 222 6.95 -18.33 12.44
N PRO A 223 7.27 -18.97 11.29
CA PRO A 223 6.28 -19.56 10.39
C PRO A 223 5.68 -20.84 10.97
N ASP A 224 4.37 -21.00 10.80
CA ASP A 224 3.66 -22.21 11.25
C ASP A 224 4.09 -23.47 10.47
N VAL A 225 4.47 -23.32 9.21
CA VAL A 225 4.80 -24.43 8.29
C VAL A 225 6.00 -24.08 7.41
N TRP A 226 6.91 -25.04 7.22
CA TRP A 226 8.06 -24.94 6.34
C TRP A 226 7.87 -25.81 5.08
N PHE A 227 8.46 -25.41 3.95
CA PHE A 227 8.43 -26.17 2.70
C PHE A 227 9.84 -26.52 2.22
N GLU A 228 9.94 -27.57 1.40
CA GLU A 228 11.09 -27.85 0.52
C GLU A 228 11.11 -26.84 -0.64
N PRO A 229 12.26 -26.23 -1.00
CA PRO A 229 12.32 -25.26 -2.10
C PRO A 229 11.97 -25.97 -3.41
N SER A 230 10.95 -25.49 -4.11
CA SER A 230 10.46 -26.17 -5.31
C SER A 230 9.49 -25.29 -6.09
N GLU A 231 9.84 -25.06 -7.37
CA GLU A 231 9.45 -23.89 -8.19
C GLU A 231 10.18 -22.61 -7.75
#